data_AF-R5M1E9-F1
#
_entry.id   AF-R5M1E9-F1
#
_cell.length_a   1.000
_cell.length_b   1.000
_cell.length_c   1.000
_cell.angle_alpha   90.00
_cell.angle_beta   90.00
_cell.angle_gamma   90.00
#
_symmetry.space_group_name_H-M   'P 1'
#
loop_
_entity.id
_entity.type
_entity.pdbx_description
1 polymer ?
#
loop_
_entity_poly.entity_id
_entity_poly.type
_entity_poly.pdbx_seq_one_letter_code
_entity_poly.pdbx_strand_id
1 'polypeptide(L)'
;MKEQKKLTLSMAIFTFIIFVSFGVIILNEKSAPYFAPKIEKKLIDYLKTEYKDEYNDFDIGTTIYSKTKYNLKVTAKKNKNLYFNILYDNKKITDTYEKDYKQGKTLLNSITKKIEDELKNKYNQDFNIIMSKSLDEYSKQIQDNLILKNDLKSLKIYTLETTFTSKWNTNDIGSKIIKLNNNLKEENLTPKSYNITIINSKDATKSVKISNLTTEIIENSTLLSSIISDIIKNENSELLKQNNITYKYFN
;
A
#
# COMPACT_ATOMS: atom_id res chain seq x y z
N MET A 1 28.93 -63.79 -3.25
CA MET A 1 30.08 -62.87 -3.06
C MET A 1 30.15 -61.71 -4.06
N LYS A 2 30.05 -61.91 -5.40
CA LYS A 2 30.12 -60.79 -6.38
C LYS A 2 28.93 -59.81 -6.26
N GLU A 3 27.71 -60.31 -6.06
CA GLU A 3 26.52 -59.46 -5.92
C GLU A 3 26.48 -58.67 -4.61
N GLN A 4 26.87 -59.28 -3.48
CA GLN A 4 27.03 -58.56 -2.22
C GLN A 4 28.06 -57.44 -2.32
N LYS A 5 29.24 -57.70 -2.92
CA LYS A 5 30.25 -56.64 -3.15
C LYS A 5 29.72 -55.51 -4.04
N LYS A 6 28.92 -55.84 -5.07
CA LYS A 6 28.27 -54.85 -5.94
C LYS A 6 27.24 -54.02 -5.17
N LEU A 7 26.43 -54.65 -4.32
CA LEU A 7 25.45 -53.99 -3.45
C LEU A 7 26.12 -53.06 -2.43
N THR A 8 27.20 -53.51 -1.78
CA THR A 8 27.98 -52.69 -0.83
C THR A 8 28.59 -51.48 -1.52
N LEU A 9 29.13 -51.65 -2.74
CA LEU A 9 29.68 -50.55 -3.54
C LEU A 9 28.59 -49.55 -3.94
N SER A 10 27.42 -50.01 -4.37
CA SER A 10 26.28 -49.15 -4.71
C SER A 10 25.76 -48.37 -3.50
N MET A 11 25.66 -48.99 -2.32
CA MET A 11 25.30 -48.29 -1.09
C MET A 11 26.33 -47.23 -0.72
N ALA A 12 27.63 -47.54 -0.80
CA ALA A 12 28.70 -46.57 -0.50
C ALA A 12 28.65 -45.34 -1.43
N ILE A 13 28.42 -45.55 -2.74
CA ILE A 13 28.26 -44.46 -3.70
C ILE A 13 27.02 -43.62 -3.36
N PHE A 14 25.90 -44.27 -3.04
CA PHE A 14 24.66 -43.56 -2.69
C PHE A 14 24.81 -42.74 -1.41
N THR A 15 25.44 -43.30 -0.37
CA THR A 15 25.77 -42.58 0.87
C THR A 15 26.71 -41.41 0.60
N PHE A 16 27.70 -41.57 -0.27
CA PHE A 16 28.59 -40.48 -0.67
C PHE A 16 27.83 -39.35 -1.38
N ILE A 17 26.93 -39.68 -2.30
CA ILE A 17 26.08 -38.69 -2.99
C ILE A 17 25.23 -37.93 -1.96
N ILE A 18 24.54 -38.64 -1.06
CA ILE A 18 23.76 -38.03 0.01
C ILE A 18 24.63 -37.10 0.86
N PHE A 19 25.81 -37.55 1.28
CA PHE A 19 26.69 -36.77 2.13
C PHE A 19 27.20 -35.50 1.43
N VAL A 20 27.54 -35.59 0.14
CA VAL A 20 27.93 -34.43 -0.67
C VAL A 20 26.75 -33.47 -0.86
N SER A 21 25.56 -33.98 -1.21
CA SER A 21 24.36 -33.15 -1.39
C SER A 21 23.95 -32.43 -0.12
N PHE A 22 23.87 -33.13 1.02
CA PHE A 22 23.57 -32.51 2.31
C PHE A 22 24.71 -31.59 2.79
N GLY A 23 25.97 -31.95 2.54
CA GLY A 23 27.12 -31.10 2.84
C GLY A 23 27.05 -29.75 2.12
N VAL A 24 26.68 -29.74 0.83
CA VAL A 24 26.47 -28.52 0.04
C VAL A 24 25.29 -27.70 0.55
N ILE A 25 24.18 -28.35 0.93
CA ILE A 25 23.01 -27.65 1.50
C ILE A 25 23.36 -26.99 2.84
N ILE A 26 23.99 -27.73 3.76
CA ILE A 26 24.40 -27.22 5.07
C ILE A 26 25.44 -26.11 4.91
N LEU A 27 26.39 -26.25 3.97
CA LEU A 27 27.33 -25.18 3.65
C LEU A 27 26.62 -23.94 3.12
N ASN A 28 25.64 -24.05 2.22
CA ASN A 28 24.89 -22.89 1.73
C ASN A 28 24.11 -22.18 2.84
N GLU A 29 23.51 -22.92 3.77
CA GLU A 29 22.79 -22.33 4.91
C GLU A 29 23.74 -21.72 5.96
N LYS A 30 24.83 -22.42 6.31
CA LYS A 30 25.77 -21.96 7.35
C LYS A 30 26.86 -21.00 6.86
N SER A 31 27.10 -20.91 5.55
CA SER A 31 28.11 -19.99 4.98
C SER A 31 27.59 -18.58 4.74
N ALA A 32 26.27 -18.37 4.78
CA ALA A 32 25.70 -17.05 4.56
C ALA A 32 26.26 -15.94 5.49
N PRO A 33 26.48 -16.17 6.81
CA PRO A 33 27.14 -15.19 7.65
C PRO A 33 28.57 -14.83 7.19
N TYR A 34 29.30 -15.79 6.61
CA TYR A 34 30.68 -15.57 6.13
C TYR A 34 30.74 -14.71 4.86
N PHE A 35 29.70 -14.76 4.02
CA PHE A 35 29.62 -13.92 2.81
C PHE A 35 28.99 -12.56 3.05
N ALA A 36 28.38 -12.33 4.22
CA ALA A 36 27.66 -11.09 4.54
C ALA A 36 28.50 -9.82 4.33
N PRO A 37 29.76 -9.71 4.82
CA PRO A 37 30.56 -8.48 4.61
C PRO A 37 30.91 -8.23 3.14
N LYS A 38 31.15 -9.30 2.38
CA LYS A 38 31.45 -9.21 0.94
C LYS A 38 30.23 -8.77 0.14
N ILE A 39 29.05 -9.26 0.51
CA ILE A 39 27.79 -8.92 -0.15
C ILE A 39 27.37 -7.51 0.23
N GLU A 40 27.50 -7.12 1.49
CA GLU A 40 27.27 -5.75 1.95
C GLU A 40 28.12 -4.75 1.17
N LYS A 41 29.42 -5.02 1.01
CA LYS A 41 30.28 -4.19 0.17
C LYS A 41 29.76 -4.06 -1.27
N LYS A 42 29.33 -5.17 -1.89
CA LYS A 42 28.74 -5.13 -3.23
C LYS A 42 27.46 -4.28 -3.30
N LEU A 43 26.61 -4.36 -2.29
CA LEU A 43 25.36 -3.57 -2.23
C LEU A 43 25.66 -2.08 -2.07
N ILE A 44 26.64 -1.72 -1.25
CA ILE A 44 27.08 -0.33 -1.07
C ILE A 44 27.74 0.20 -2.35
N ASP A 45 28.59 -0.58 -3.00
CA ASP A 45 29.24 -0.19 -4.26
C ASP A 45 28.22 0.03 -5.37
N TYR A 46 27.19 -0.83 -5.45
CA TYR A 46 26.05 -0.65 -6.34
C TYR A 46 25.30 0.67 -6.03
N LEU A 47 24.96 0.92 -4.77
CA LEU A 47 24.28 2.14 -4.33
C LEU A 47 25.06 3.41 -4.70
N LYS A 48 26.38 3.41 -4.51
CA LYS A 48 27.26 4.54 -4.87
C LYS A 48 27.36 4.78 -6.38
N THR A 49 27.23 3.73 -7.18
CA THR A 49 27.42 3.81 -8.63
C THR A 49 26.13 4.25 -9.31
N GLU A 50 25.03 3.55 -9.03
CA GLU A 50 23.74 3.80 -9.68
C GLU A 50 23.08 5.09 -9.21
N TYR A 51 23.22 5.43 -7.92
CA TYR A 51 22.56 6.59 -7.31
C TYR A 51 23.57 7.64 -6.81
N LYS A 52 24.67 7.80 -7.54
CA LYS A 52 25.80 8.68 -7.17
C LYS A 52 25.36 10.11 -6.82
N ASP A 53 24.36 10.64 -7.52
CA ASP A 53 23.90 12.02 -7.39
C ASP A 53 23.06 12.24 -6.13
N GLU A 54 22.41 11.17 -5.65
CA GLU A 54 21.46 11.19 -4.53
C GLU A 54 22.04 10.49 -3.29
N TYR A 55 23.22 9.86 -3.41
CA TYR A 55 23.86 9.05 -2.37
C TYR A 55 23.99 9.80 -1.04
N ASN A 56 24.33 11.09 -1.10
CA ASN A 56 24.51 11.93 0.09
C ASN A 56 23.19 12.26 0.81
N ASP A 57 22.04 12.03 0.16
CA ASP A 57 20.71 12.25 0.75
C ASP A 57 20.16 11.00 1.44
N PHE A 58 20.92 9.89 1.42
CA PHE A 58 20.51 8.63 2.01
C PHE A 58 21.15 8.37 3.38
N ASP A 59 20.34 7.79 4.26
CA ASP A 59 20.77 7.07 5.45
C ASP A 59 20.75 5.57 5.14
N ILE A 60 21.92 4.93 5.29
CA ILE A 60 22.17 3.56 4.84
C ILE A 60 22.11 2.66 6.06
N GLY A 61 21.10 1.79 6.10
CA GLY A 61 20.94 0.82 7.18
C GLY A 61 21.95 -0.33 7.11
N THR A 62 21.81 -1.29 8.02
CA THR A 62 22.60 -2.52 8.01
C THR A 62 22.01 -3.55 7.06
N THR A 63 22.86 -4.34 6.40
CA THR A 63 22.41 -5.46 5.57
C THR A 63 21.83 -6.60 6.42
N ILE A 64 20.59 -7.01 6.15
CA ILE A 64 19.92 -8.12 6.86
C ILE A 64 19.87 -9.35 5.95
N TYR A 65 20.27 -10.51 6.48
CA TYR A 65 20.16 -11.79 5.78
C TYR A 65 18.94 -12.58 6.25
N SER A 66 18.12 -13.06 5.31
CA SER A 66 16.98 -13.94 5.60
C SER A 66 16.70 -14.85 4.40
N LYS A 67 16.52 -16.16 4.65
CA LYS A 67 16.06 -17.16 3.65
C LYS A 67 16.75 -17.00 2.30
N THR A 68 18.08 -17.01 2.31
CA THR A 68 18.98 -16.85 1.13
C THR A 68 19.06 -15.46 0.49
N LYS A 69 18.41 -14.44 1.05
CA LYS A 69 18.42 -13.07 0.51
C LYS A 69 19.12 -12.11 1.46
N TYR A 70 19.91 -11.19 0.91
CA TYR A 70 20.43 -10.04 1.64
C TYR A 70 19.61 -8.82 1.27
N ASN A 71 19.22 -8.04 2.26
CA ASN A 71 18.45 -6.82 2.07
C ASN A 71 19.17 -5.65 2.74
N LEU A 72 19.52 -4.64 1.95
CA LEU A 72 20.00 -3.35 2.42
C LEU A 72 18.86 -2.33 2.32
N LYS A 73 18.40 -1.84 3.46
CA LYS A 73 17.41 -0.77 3.52
C LYS A 73 18.10 0.59 3.38
N VAL A 74 17.68 1.37 2.40
CA VAL A 74 18.20 2.72 2.12
C VAL A 74 17.07 3.73 2.34
N THR A 75 17.28 4.66 3.27
CA THR A 75 16.24 5.58 3.75
C THR A 75 16.59 7.01 3.37
N ALA A 76 15.59 7.83 3.02
CA ALA A 76 15.82 9.25 2.80
C ALA A 76 16.14 9.95 4.12
N LYS A 77 17.22 10.74 4.20
CA LYS A 77 17.53 11.55 5.38
C LYS A 77 16.39 12.50 5.77
N LYS A 78 15.69 13.03 4.75
CA LYS A 78 14.57 13.95 4.92
C LYS A 78 13.30 13.30 5.50
N ASN A 79 13.10 11.98 5.33
CA ASN A 79 11.95 11.28 5.89
C ASN A 79 12.19 9.77 6.02
N LYS A 80 12.13 9.25 7.25
CA LYS A 80 12.35 7.83 7.56
C LYS A 80 11.36 6.84 6.91
N ASN A 81 10.17 7.32 6.54
CA ASN A 81 9.14 6.52 5.89
C ASN A 81 9.34 6.46 4.37
N LEU A 82 10.18 7.32 3.80
CA LEU A 82 10.59 7.26 2.40
C LEU A 82 11.87 6.43 2.30
N TYR A 83 11.73 5.17 1.95
CA TYR A 83 12.85 4.25 1.82
C TYR A 83 12.62 3.25 0.70
N PHE A 84 13.70 2.66 0.22
CA PHE A 84 13.69 1.53 -0.71
C PHE A 84 14.66 0.45 -0.22
N ASN A 85 14.60 -0.72 -0.85
CA ASN A 85 15.43 -1.86 -0.51
C ASN A 85 16.30 -2.24 -1.71
N ILE A 86 17.55 -2.56 -1.45
CA ILE A 86 18.44 -3.22 -2.40
C ILE A 86 18.60 -4.67 -1.95
N LEU A 87 18.27 -5.59 -2.84
CA LEU A 87 18.18 -7.01 -2.60
C LEU A 87 19.32 -7.72 -3.35
N TYR A 88 20.03 -8.60 -2.67
CA TYR A 88 20.91 -9.58 -3.30
C TYR A 88 20.32 -10.98 -3.12
N ASP A 89 19.92 -11.57 -4.25
CA ASP A 89 19.34 -12.92 -4.30
C ASP A 89 19.84 -13.64 -5.55
N ASN A 90 20.19 -14.92 -5.41
CA ASN A 90 20.69 -15.76 -6.51
C ASN A 90 21.78 -15.08 -7.38
N LYS A 91 22.72 -14.41 -6.71
CA LYS A 91 23.84 -13.65 -7.32
C LYS A 91 23.45 -12.40 -8.12
N LYS A 92 22.18 -11.99 -8.10
CA LYS A 92 21.68 -10.78 -8.77
C LYS A 92 21.38 -9.70 -7.73
N ILE A 93 21.66 -8.45 -8.10
CA ILE A 93 21.22 -7.27 -7.35
C ILE A 93 19.94 -6.77 -8.02
N THR A 94 18.90 -6.53 -7.24
CA THR A 94 17.69 -5.82 -7.66
C THR A 94 17.33 -4.79 -6.60
N ASP A 95 16.56 -3.79 -6.95
CA ASP A 95 16.14 -2.75 -6.02
C ASP A 95 14.64 -2.45 -6.16
N THR A 96 14.11 -1.71 -5.19
CA THR A 96 12.74 -1.20 -5.22
C THR A 96 12.69 0.32 -5.36
N TYR A 97 13.77 0.96 -5.82
CA TYR A 97 13.93 2.42 -5.85
C TYR A 97 12.80 3.12 -6.59
N GLU A 98 12.50 2.69 -7.81
CA GLU A 98 11.46 3.32 -8.63
C GLU A 98 10.09 3.30 -7.91
N LYS A 99 9.71 2.14 -7.38
CA LYS A 99 8.40 1.92 -6.76
C LYS A 99 8.28 2.53 -5.36
N ASP A 100 9.30 2.36 -4.53
CA ASP A 100 9.22 2.72 -3.12
C ASP A 100 9.75 4.14 -2.86
N TYR A 101 10.78 4.57 -3.60
CA TYR A 101 11.42 5.88 -3.41
C TYR A 101 10.90 6.95 -4.38
N LYS A 102 10.91 6.73 -5.71
CA LYS A 102 10.41 7.73 -6.67
C LYS A 102 8.89 7.85 -6.58
N GLN A 103 8.19 6.73 -6.74
CA GLN A 103 6.72 6.69 -6.61
C GLN A 103 6.24 6.84 -5.15
N GLY A 104 7.15 6.74 -4.17
CA GLY A 104 6.89 7.06 -2.77
C GLY A 104 5.96 6.07 -2.04
N LYS A 105 5.83 4.83 -2.53
CA LYS A 105 4.87 3.86 -1.99
C LYS A 105 5.01 3.64 -0.48
N THR A 106 6.24 3.57 0.03
CA THR A 106 6.50 3.35 1.46
C THR A 106 6.03 4.53 2.31
N LEU A 107 6.31 5.75 1.86
CA LEU A 107 5.88 6.99 2.51
C LEU A 107 4.36 7.13 2.51
N LEU A 108 3.75 7.03 1.32
CA LEU A 108 2.31 7.22 1.15
C LEU A 108 1.53 6.20 1.99
N ASN A 109 1.89 4.91 1.94
CA ASN A 109 1.25 3.88 2.75
C ASN A 109 1.38 4.13 4.26
N SER A 110 2.52 4.66 4.71
CA SER A 110 2.73 4.96 6.13
C SER A 110 1.80 6.09 6.59
N ILE A 111 1.68 7.15 5.78
CA ILE A 111 0.80 8.29 6.07
C ILE A 111 -0.67 7.87 6.02
N THR A 112 -1.10 7.13 4.98
CA THR A 112 -2.50 6.72 4.82
C THR A 112 -2.94 5.80 5.96
N LYS A 113 -2.17 4.76 6.26
CA LYS A 113 -2.49 3.82 7.35
C LYS A 113 -2.65 4.51 8.69
N LYS A 114 -1.76 5.46 9.00
CA LYS A 114 -1.87 6.22 10.24
C LYS A 114 -3.21 6.95 10.34
N ILE A 115 -3.64 7.59 9.26
CA ILE A 115 -4.92 8.31 9.21
C ILE A 115 -6.11 7.33 9.25
N GLU A 116 -6.04 6.23 8.51
CA GLU A 116 -7.06 5.18 8.52
C GLU A 116 -7.26 4.58 9.92
N ASP A 117 -6.17 4.28 10.63
CA ASP A 117 -6.18 3.77 12.01
C ASP A 117 -6.76 4.80 12.99
N GLU A 118 -6.37 6.08 12.87
CA GLU A 118 -6.93 7.19 13.66
C GLU A 118 -8.46 7.29 13.47
N LEU A 119 -8.93 7.25 12.22
CA LEU A 119 -10.35 7.31 11.88
C LEU A 119 -11.11 6.07 12.36
N LYS A 120 -10.52 4.88 12.21
CA LYS A 120 -11.11 3.62 12.67
C LYS A 120 -11.32 3.62 14.17
N ASN A 121 -10.31 4.03 14.93
CA ASN A 121 -10.41 4.10 16.39
C ASN A 121 -11.46 5.12 16.85
N LYS A 122 -11.60 6.23 16.14
CA LYS A 122 -12.52 7.32 16.50
C LYS A 122 -13.98 7.02 16.14
N TYR A 123 -14.22 6.46 14.96
CA TYR A 123 -15.57 6.27 14.43
C TYR A 123 -16.05 4.81 14.47
N ASN A 124 -15.20 3.88 14.89
CA ASN A 124 -15.47 2.44 14.89
C ASN A 124 -15.97 1.95 13.51
N GLN A 125 -15.33 2.44 12.46
CA GLN A 125 -15.69 2.21 11.06
C GLN A 125 -14.42 2.11 10.23
N ASP A 126 -14.40 1.22 9.25
CA ASP A 126 -13.24 1.08 8.37
C ASP A 126 -13.18 2.22 7.34
N PHE A 127 -11.98 2.76 7.18
CA PHE A 127 -11.64 3.77 6.19
C PHE A 127 -10.46 3.27 5.36
N ASN A 128 -10.47 3.61 4.07
CA ASN A 128 -9.37 3.32 3.17
C ASN A 128 -9.09 4.57 2.32
N ILE A 129 -7.85 5.01 2.27
CA ILE A 129 -7.42 6.16 1.49
C ILE A 129 -6.79 5.68 0.18
N ILE A 130 -7.36 6.13 -0.93
CA ILE A 130 -6.85 5.85 -2.26
C ILE A 130 -6.14 7.09 -2.78
N MET A 131 -4.82 7.01 -2.95
CA MET A 131 -4.03 8.06 -3.56
C MET A 131 -4.34 8.15 -5.06
N SER A 132 -4.50 9.37 -5.58
CA SER A 132 -4.84 9.58 -7.00
C SER A 132 -3.67 9.32 -7.95
N LYS A 133 -2.43 9.47 -7.45
CA LYS A 133 -1.19 9.47 -8.22
C LYS A 133 -0.03 8.97 -7.36
N SER A 134 1.10 8.63 -7.99
CA SER A 134 2.36 8.38 -7.28
C SER A 134 3.05 9.70 -6.86
N LEU A 135 4.00 9.61 -5.92
CA LEU A 135 4.64 10.78 -5.31
C LEU A 135 5.33 11.69 -6.34
N ASP A 136 6.02 11.10 -7.31
CA ASP A 136 6.75 11.76 -8.39
C ASP A 136 5.86 12.48 -9.41
N GLU A 137 4.59 12.11 -9.51
CA GLU A 137 3.61 12.78 -10.38
C GLU A 137 2.99 14.04 -9.76
N TYR A 138 3.22 14.29 -8.47
CA TYR A 138 2.77 15.49 -7.78
C TYR A 138 3.74 16.65 -7.97
N SER A 139 3.26 17.89 -7.83
CA SER A 139 4.12 19.07 -7.82
C SER A 139 5.10 19.05 -6.64
N LYS A 140 6.22 19.77 -6.79
CA LYS A 140 7.24 19.88 -5.74
C LYS A 140 6.65 20.31 -4.38
N GLN A 141 5.72 21.27 -4.40
CA GLN A 141 5.04 21.75 -3.19
C GLN A 141 4.24 20.65 -2.48
N ILE A 142 3.52 19.81 -3.23
CA ILE A 142 2.77 18.67 -2.65
C ILE A 142 3.75 17.61 -2.14
N GLN A 143 4.80 17.30 -2.92
CA GLN A 143 5.84 16.38 -2.49
C GLN A 143 6.49 16.84 -1.18
N ASP A 144 6.82 18.13 -1.04
CA ASP A 144 7.44 18.67 0.16
C ASP A 144 6.49 18.63 1.37
N ASN A 145 5.19 18.89 1.20
CA ASN A 145 4.22 18.72 2.28
C ASN A 145 4.13 17.25 2.75
N LEU A 146 4.13 16.30 1.83
CA LEU A 146 4.09 14.87 2.15
C LEU A 146 5.40 14.40 2.80
N ILE A 147 6.55 14.80 2.24
CA ILE A 147 7.87 14.33 2.68
C ILE A 147 8.31 15.04 3.95
N LEU A 148 8.17 16.36 4.07
CA LEU A 148 8.72 17.11 5.19
C LEU A 148 7.73 17.24 6.34
N LYS A 149 6.43 17.34 6.05
CA LYS A 149 5.39 17.57 7.07
C LYS A 149 4.55 16.33 7.38
N ASN A 150 4.61 15.29 6.55
CA ASN A 150 3.67 14.16 6.58
C ASN A 150 2.20 14.60 6.55
N ASP A 151 1.93 15.75 5.90
CA ASP A 151 0.59 16.32 5.85
C ASP A 151 -0.14 15.85 4.59
N LEU A 152 -0.98 14.83 4.76
CA LEU A 152 -1.93 14.39 3.75
C LEU A 152 -3.32 15.00 4.00
N LYS A 153 -3.69 15.25 5.26
CA LYS A 153 -5.08 15.55 5.64
C LYS A 153 -5.62 16.79 4.92
N SER A 154 -4.79 17.82 4.83
CA SER A 154 -5.12 19.11 4.22
C SER A 154 -5.11 19.10 2.68
N LEU A 155 -4.58 18.04 2.06
CA LEU A 155 -4.34 17.98 0.63
C LEU A 155 -5.50 17.29 -0.11
N LYS A 156 -6.15 18.00 -1.03
CA LYS A 156 -7.23 17.47 -1.89
C LYS A 156 -6.70 16.55 -3.02
N ILE A 157 -5.93 15.52 -2.67
CA ILE A 157 -5.23 14.64 -3.63
C ILE A 157 -5.58 13.15 -3.50
N TYR A 158 -6.49 12.81 -2.60
CA TYR A 158 -6.88 11.43 -2.30
C TYR A 158 -8.39 11.26 -2.30
N THR A 159 -8.85 10.04 -2.52
CA THR A 159 -10.24 9.63 -2.34
C THR A 159 -10.36 8.87 -1.04
N LEU A 160 -11.35 9.22 -0.22
CA LEU A 160 -11.65 8.50 1.01
C LEU A 160 -12.75 7.46 0.74
N GLU A 161 -12.45 6.20 0.97
CA GLU A 161 -13.40 5.10 0.88
C GLU A 161 -13.86 4.67 2.26
N THR A 162 -15.17 4.43 2.39
CA THR A 162 -15.73 3.92 3.63
C THR A 162 -17.07 3.22 3.44
N THR A 163 -17.54 2.55 4.49
CA THR A 163 -18.79 1.80 4.49
C THR A 163 -19.62 2.16 5.71
N PHE A 164 -20.93 2.39 5.52
CA PHE A 164 -21.86 2.48 6.64
C PHE A 164 -23.18 1.77 6.36
N THR A 165 -23.88 1.41 7.44
CA THR A 165 -25.22 0.84 7.36
C THR A 165 -26.27 1.96 7.46
N SER A 166 -27.34 1.95 6.67
CA SER A 166 -28.43 2.93 6.75
C SER A 166 -29.80 2.34 6.41
N LYS A 167 -30.87 3.05 6.75
CA LYS A 167 -32.20 2.75 6.20
C LYS A 167 -32.18 3.06 4.70
N TRP A 168 -32.88 2.23 3.91
CA TRP A 168 -32.88 2.35 2.46
C TRP A 168 -33.84 3.44 1.94
N ASN A 169 -33.56 4.69 2.30
CA ASN A 169 -34.26 5.86 1.77
C ASN A 169 -33.32 7.06 1.67
N THR A 170 -33.72 8.03 0.84
CA THR A 170 -32.92 9.21 0.51
C THR A 170 -32.49 10.01 1.73
N ASN A 171 -33.42 10.25 2.67
CA ASN A 171 -33.18 11.12 3.82
C ASN A 171 -32.17 10.53 4.80
N ASP A 172 -32.33 9.26 5.16
CA ASP A 172 -31.44 8.57 6.09
C ASP A 172 -30.03 8.43 5.50
N ILE A 173 -29.92 8.09 4.21
CA ILE A 173 -28.62 8.00 3.53
C ILE A 173 -27.95 9.37 3.43
N GLY A 174 -28.67 10.38 2.95
CA GLY A 174 -28.14 11.74 2.78
C GLY A 174 -27.67 12.35 4.10
N SER A 175 -28.46 12.19 5.16
CA SER A 175 -28.09 12.69 6.50
C SER A 175 -26.82 12.03 7.04
N LYS A 176 -26.61 10.72 6.80
CA LYS A 176 -25.37 10.04 7.20
C LYS A 176 -24.16 10.51 6.41
N ILE A 177 -24.30 10.73 5.11
CA ILE A 177 -23.22 11.24 4.25
C ILE A 177 -22.82 12.65 4.70
N ILE A 178 -23.79 13.54 4.95
CA ILE A 178 -23.54 14.90 5.43
C ILE A 178 -22.85 14.87 6.80
N LYS A 179 -23.35 14.06 7.74
CA LYS A 179 -22.74 13.91 9.07
C LYS A 179 -21.30 13.42 8.97
N LEU A 180 -21.03 12.42 8.13
CA LEU A 180 -19.68 11.93 7.89
C LEU A 180 -18.76 13.04 7.37
N ASN A 181 -19.19 13.80 6.35
CA ASN A 181 -18.41 14.89 5.78
C ASN A 181 -18.09 15.98 6.82
N ASN A 182 -19.07 16.34 7.66
CA ASN A 182 -18.86 17.34 8.72
C ASN A 182 -17.86 16.84 9.78
N ASN A 183 -18.03 15.60 10.25
CA ASN A 183 -17.10 14.99 11.20
C ASN A 183 -15.66 14.94 10.67
N LEU A 184 -15.47 14.66 9.37
CA LEU A 184 -14.14 14.60 8.77
C LEU A 184 -13.51 15.99 8.60
N LYS A 185 -14.32 17.03 8.32
CA LYS A 185 -13.84 18.42 8.29
C LYS A 185 -13.33 18.91 9.64
N GLU A 186 -13.99 18.52 10.73
CA GLU A 186 -13.52 18.82 12.09
C GLU A 186 -12.11 18.25 12.35
N GLU A 187 -11.75 17.15 11.68
CA GLU A 187 -10.42 16.54 11.72
C GLU A 187 -9.43 17.11 10.68
N ASN A 188 -9.81 18.20 9.99
CA ASN A 188 -9.08 18.80 8.87
C ASN A 188 -8.81 17.84 7.70
N LEU A 189 -9.67 16.83 7.51
CA LEU A 189 -9.60 15.93 6.36
C LEU A 189 -10.39 16.50 5.18
N THR A 190 -9.68 16.79 4.09
CA THR A 190 -10.24 17.36 2.87
C THR A 190 -10.00 16.46 1.67
N PRO A 191 -10.62 15.26 1.60
CA PRO A 191 -10.49 14.40 0.43
C PRO A 191 -10.99 15.10 -0.84
N LYS A 192 -10.40 14.74 -1.97
CA LYS A 192 -10.86 15.18 -3.29
C LYS A 192 -12.28 14.67 -3.57
N SER A 193 -12.54 13.42 -3.20
CA SER A 193 -13.84 12.78 -3.33
C SER A 193 -14.00 11.61 -2.34
N TYR A 194 -15.21 11.12 -2.23
CA TYR A 194 -15.62 10.01 -1.40
C TYR A 194 -16.11 8.84 -2.25
N ASN A 195 -15.75 7.64 -1.83
CA ASN A 195 -16.37 6.39 -2.27
C ASN A 195 -17.08 5.78 -1.07
N ILE A 196 -18.41 5.72 -1.11
CA ILE A 196 -19.22 5.33 0.04
C ILE A 196 -20.02 4.08 -0.31
N THR A 197 -19.78 3.01 0.43
CA THR A 197 -20.62 1.80 0.39
C THR A 197 -21.71 1.90 1.45
N ILE A 198 -22.95 1.74 1.02
CA ILE A 198 -24.14 1.82 1.87
C ILE A 198 -24.74 0.42 1.94
N ILE A 199 -24.86 -0.12 3.14
CA ILE A 199 -25.51 -1.40 3.42
C ILE A 199 -26.90 -1.12 3.99
N ASN A 200 -27.93 -1.79 3.49
CA ASN A 200 -29.27 -1.65 4.03
C ASN A 200 -29.36 -2.27 5.43
N SER A 201 -29.77 -1.47 6.40
CA SER A 201 -30.00 -1.89 7.80
C SER A 201 -31.02 -3.01 7.98
N LYS A 202 -31.96 -3.17 7.05
CA LYS A 202 -32.98 -4.23 7.10
C LYS A 202 -32.59 -5.48 6.30
N ASP A 203 -31.62 -5.37 5.40
CA ASP A 203 -31.26 -6.43 4.47
C ASP A 203 -29.78 -6.30 4.07
N ALA A 204 -28.90 -7.08 4.70
CA ALA A 204 -27.46 -6.95 4.52
C ALA A 204 -26.98 -7.33 3.11
N THR A 205 -27.79 -8.05 2.32
CA THR A 205 -27.44 -8.39 0.92
C THR A 205 -27.74 -7.21 -0.02
N LYS A 206 -28.56 -6.25 0.41
CA LYS A 206 -28.82 -5.04 -0.36
C LYS A 206 -27.78 -3.97 -0.04
N SER A 207 -26.82 -3.78 -0.94
CA SER A 207 -25.81 -2.73 -0.79
C SER A 207 -25.48 -2.01 -2.11
N VAL A 208 -25.04 -0.76 -2.01
CA VAL A 208 -24.61 0.05 -3.15
C VAL A 208 -23.34 0.82 -2.79
N LYS A 209 -22.36 0.82 -3.68
CA LYS A 209 -21.22 1.74 -3.61
C LYS A 209 -21.46 2.91 -4.54
N ILE A 210 -21.47 4.11 -3.97
CA ILE A 210 -21.48 5.38 -4.70
C ILE A 210 -20.05 5.88 -4.77
N SER A 211 -19.57 6.17 -5.96
CA SER A 211 -18.19 6.61 -6.19
C SER A 211 -18.14 8.04 -6.70
N ASN A 212 -17.05 8.73 -6.36
CA ASN A 212 -16.74 10.10 -6.76
C ASN A 212 -17.68 11.18 -6.19
N LEU A 213 -18.25 10.98 -5.00
CA LEU A 213 -18.99 12.05 -4.30
C LEU A 213 -18.01 13.15 -3.88
N THR A 214 -18.18 14.38 -4.36
CA THR A 214 -17.34 15.51 -3.96
C THR A 214 -17.91 16.22 -2.74
N THR A 215 -17.07 16.97 -2.02
CA THR A 215 -17.53 17.80 -0.89
C THR A 215 -18.60 18.81 -1.33
N GLU A 216 -18.47 19.39 -2.52
CA GLU A 216 -19.43 20.34 -3.11
C GLU A 216 -20.81 19.70 -3.31
N ILE A 217 -20.84 18.44 -3.80
CA ILE A 217 -22.10 17.69 -3.94
C ILE A 217 -22.72 17.44 -2.57
N ILE A 218 -21.92 17.06 -1.58
CA ILE A 218 -22.42 16.72 -0.24
C ILE A 218 -22.97 17.96 0.50
N GLU A 219 -22.33 19.12 0.33
CA GLU A 219 -22.79 20.38 0.92
C GLU A 219 -24.08 20.90 0.29
N ASN A 220 -24.33 20.59 -0.98
CA ASN A 220 -25.59 20.90 -1.64
C ASN A 220 -26.65 19.82 -1.35
N SER A 221 -27.36 19.99 -0.23
CA SER A 221 -28.35 19.01 0.25
C SER A 221 -29.43 18.64 -0.78
N THR A 222 -29.90 19.58 -1.60
CA THR A 222 -30.87 19.32 -2.67
C THR A 222 -30.27 18.44 -3.75
N LEU A 223 -29.07 18.78 -4.25
CA LEU A 223 -28.36 17.99 -5.25
C LEU A 223 -28.04 16.58 -4.74
N LEU A 224 -27.52 16.47 -3.52
CA LEU A 224 -27.23 15.19 -2.88
C LEU A 224 -28.49 14.31 -2.79
N SER A 225 -29.62 14.90 -2.39
CA SER A 225 -30.89 14.17 -2.27
C SER A 225 -31.37 13.65 -3.62
N SER A 226 -31.26 14.44 -4.69
CA SER A 226 -31.60 14.01 -6.05
C SER A 226 -30.69 12.86 -6.52
N ILE A 227 -29.38 12.98 -6.32
CA ILE A 227 -28.40 11.92 -6.67
C ILE A 227 -28.72 10.62 -5.93
N ILE A 228 -28.98 10.67 -4.63
CA ILE A 228 -29.30 9.47 -3.84
C ILE A 228 -30.64 8.88 -4.28
N SER A 229 -31.65 9.71 -4.57
CA SER A 229 -32.94 9.25 -5.07
C SER A 229 -32.78 8.46 -6.37
N ASP A 230 -32.05 9.01 -7.35
CA ASP A 230 -31.80 8.35 -8.63
C ASP A 230 -31.08 7.00 -8.44
N ILE A 231 -30.08 6.96 -7.54
CA ILE A 231 -29.35 5.74 -7.22
C ILE A 231 -30.27 4.69 -6.58
N ILE A 232 -31.09 5.07 -5.59
CA ILE A 232 -32.03 4.15 -4.92
C ILE A 232 -33.04 3.55 -5.90
N LYS A 233 -33.50 4.34 -6.88
CA LYS A 233 -34.40 3.91 -7.95
C LYS A 233 -33.70 3.12 -9.06
N ASN A 234 -32.37 3.00 -8.99
CA ASN A 234 -31.53 2.36 -10.00
C ASN A 234 -31.68 3.02 -11.38
N GLU A 235 -31.75 4.35 -11.40
CA GLU A 235 -31.85 5.16 -12.61
C GLU A 235 -30.45 5.61 -13.07
N ASN A 236 -30.21 5.63 -14.38
CA ASN A 236 -28.99 6.18 -14.97
C ASN A 236 -29.28 7.57 -15.54
N SER A 237 -29.40 8.57 -14.65
CA SER A 237 -29.83 9.92 -15.01
C SER A 237 -28.70 10.77 -15.59
N GLU A 238 -29.08 11.82 -16.34
CA GLU A 238 -28.13 12.83 -16.81
C GLU A 238 -27.45 13.56 -15.64
N LEU A 239 -28.16 13.72 -14.51
CA LEU A 239 -27.63 14.31 -13.29
C LEU A 239 -26.37 13.57 -12.80
N LEU A 240 -26.40 12.23 -12.79
CA LEU A 240 -25.26 11.42 -12.38
C LEU A 240 -24.07 11.58 -13.34
N LYS A 241 -24.34 11.60 -14.65
CA LYS A 241 -23.30 11.79 -15.68
C LYS A 241 -22.62 13.15 -15.58
N GLN A 242 -23.40 14.23 -15.45
CA GLN A 242 -22.90 15.60 -15.33
C GLN A 242 -22.00 15.79 -14.11
N ASN A 243 -22.30 15.09 -13.02
CA ASN A 243 -21.52 15.14 -11.78
C ASN A 243 -20.43 14.06 -11.71
N ASN A 244 -20.23 13.28 -12.78
CA ASN A 244 -19.29 12.16 -12.84
C ASN A 244 -19.46 11.18 -11.66
N ILE A 245 -20.70 10.92 -11.25
CA ILE A 245 -21.06 9.95 -10.21
C ILE A 245 -21.29 8.60 -10.87
N THR A 246 -20.69 7.57 -10.28
CA THR A 246 -20.95 6.18 -10.66
C THR A 246 -21.42 5.40 -9.43
N TYR A 247 -22.27 4.39 -9.65
CA TYR A 247 -22.70 3.52 -8.57
C TYR A 247 -22.73 2.06 -9.01
N LYS A 248 -22.50 1.15 -8.06
CA LYS A 248 -22.55 -0.29 -8.27
C LYS A 248 -23.29 -0.97 -7.14
N TYR A 249 -24.31 -1.73 -7.48
CA TYR A 249 -25.01 -2.63 -6.56
C TYR A 249 -24.19 -3.90 -6.33
N PHE A 250 -24.15 -4.36 -5.07
CA PHE A 250 -23.70 -5.69 -4.71
C PHE A 250 -24.91 -6.36 -4.06
N ASN A 251 -25.53 -7.25 -4.82
CA ASN A 251 -26.61 -8.13 -4.36
C ASN A 251 -26.01 -9.38 -3.73
#